data_AF-K0NVQ3-F1
#
_entry.id   AF-K0NVQ3-F1
#
_cell.length_a   1.000
_cell.length_b   1.000
_cell.length_c   1.000
_cell.angle_alpha   90.00
_cell.angle_beta   90.00
_cell.angle_gamma   90.00
#
_symmetry.space_group_name_H-M   'P 1'
#
loop_
_entity.id
_entity.type
_entity.pdbx_description
1 polymer ?
#
loop_
_entity_poly.entity_id
_entity_poly.type
_entity_poly.pdbx_seq_one_letter_code
_entity_poly.pdbx_strand_id
1 'polypeptide(L)'
;MLAIPAAIVAYEEGHDWLRELKKVLRDNFAFAREFLEKEVSELKVLDSNASYLAWVDISALGINEANFCKYLREKTGLIISAGNSYRG
;
A
#
# COMPACT_ATOMS: atom_id res chain seq x y z
N MET A 1 -2.91 26.37 -16.28
CA MET A 1 -4.18 25.89 -16.85
C MET A 1 -3.90 24.59 -17.60
N LEU A 2 -3.80 23.46 -16.89
CA LEU A 2 -3.42 22.15 -17.47
C LEU A 2 -4.36 21.00 -17.09
N ALA A 3 -5.28 21.21 -16.13
CA ALA A 3 -6.13 20.15 -15.61
C ALA A 3 -7.03 19.51 -16.68
N ILE A 4 -7.66 20.31 -17.54
CA ILE A 4 -8.56 19.81 -18.59
C ILE A 4 -7.77 19.05 -19.68
N PRO A 5 -6.70 19.61 -20.30
CA PRO A 5 -5.91 18.86 -21.28
C PRO A 5 -5.26 17.59 -20.72
N ALA A 6 -4.75 17.63 -19.48
CA ALA A 6 -4.14 16.46 -18.86
C ALA A 6 -5.13 15.31 -18.66
N ALA A 7 -6.39 15.62 -18.27
CA ALA A 7 -7.43 14.62 -18.14
C ALA A 7 -7.78 13.99 -19.50
N ILE A 8 -7.92 14.80 -20.56
CA ILE A 8 -8.22 14.30 -21.91
C ILE A 8 -7.13 13.32 -22.36
N VAL A 9 -5.86 13.72 -22.32
CA VAL A 9 -4.74 12.84 -22.73
C VAL A 9 -4.66 11.59 -21.85
N ALA A 10 -4.87 11.71 -20.53
CA ALA A 10 -4.86 10.55 -19.64
C ALA A 10 -5.94 9.51 -19.99
N TYR A 11 -7.14 9.98 -20.40
CA TYR A 11 -8.23 9.09 -20.78
C TYR A 11 -8.11 8.54 -22.21
N GLU A 12 -7.59 9.32 -23.16
CA GLU A 12 -7.49 8.91 -24.56
C GLU A 12 -6.23 8.09 -24.86
N GLU A 13 -5.12 8.40 -24.21
CA GLU A 13 -3.79 7.84 -24.53
C GLU A 13 -3.18 7.01 -23.39
N GLY A 14 -3.72 7.09 -22.17
CA GLY A 14 -3.13 6.46 -20.98
C GLY A 14 -3.32 4.95 -20.84
N HIS A 15 -4.04 4.30 -21.76
CA HIS A 15 -4.50 2.91 -21.60
C HIS A 15 -3.37 1.87 -21.50
N ASP A 16 -2.36 1.95 -22.37
CA ASP A 16 -1.25 0.99 -22.37
C ASP A 16 -0.35 1.18 -21.16
N TRP A 17 -0.06 2.44 -20.79
CA TRP A 17 0.64 2.75 -19.55
C TRP A 17 -0.11 2.21 -18.32
N LEU A 18 -1.43 2.38 -18.27
CA LEU A 18 -2.25 1.88 -17.16
C LEU A 18 -2.23 0.35 -17.08
N ARG A 19 -2.21 -0.34 -18.22
CA ARG A 19 -2.12 -1.82 -18.28
C ARG A 19 -0.82 -2.31 -17.66
N GLU A 20 0.31 -1.70 -18.04
CA GLU A 20 1.63 -2.06 -17.51
C GLU A 20 1.77 -1.66 -16.04
N LEU A 21 1.29 -0.48 -15.63
CA LEU A 21 1.27 -0.08 -14.23
C LEU A 21 0.51 -1.10 -13.38
N LYS A 22 -0.66 -1.55 -13.82
CA LYS A 22 -1.44 -2.56 -13.09
C LYS A 22 -0.69 -3.87 -12.92
N LYS A 23 0.18 -4.25 -13.88
CA LYS A 23 1.03 -5.43 -13.75
C LYS A 23 2.07 -5.23 -12.66
N VAL A 24 2.81 -4.12 -12.70
CA VAL A 24 3.80 -3.77 -11.66
C VAL A 24 3.18 -3.72 -10.27
N LEU A 25 1.99 -3.12 -10.13
CA LEU A 25 1.30 -3.04 -8.84
C LEU A 25 0.92 -4.42 -8.29
N ARG A 26 0.45 -5.34 -9.15
CA ARG A 26 0.15 -6.72 -8.73
C ARG A 26 1.42 -7.46 -8.30
N ASP A 27 2.49 -7.32 -9.07
CA ASP A 27 3.76 -7.99 -8.79
C ASP A 27 4.36 -7.46 -7.47
N ASN A 28 4.31 -6.14 -7.23
CA ASN A 28 4.75 -5.52 -5.98
C ASN A 28 3.92 -5.97 -4.78
N PHE A 29 2.59 -6.07 -4.94
CA PHE A 29 1.71 -6.55 -3.86
C PHE A 29 2.01 -8.00 -3.50
N ALA A 30 2.14 -8.87 -4.51
CA ALA A 30 2.49 -10.29 -4.31
C ALA A 30 3.84 -10.41 -3.59
N PHE A 31 4.85 -9.67 -4.04
CA PHE A 31 6.16 -9.63 -3.41
C PHE A 31 6.09 -9.19 -1.93
N ALA A 32 5.41 -8.07 -1.65
CA ALA A 32 5.30 -7.56 -0.28
C ALA A 32 4.57 -8.53 0.65
N ARG A 33 3.50 -9.16 0.17
CA ARG A 33 2.75 -10.18 0.91
C ARG A 33 3.62 -11.40 1.22
N GLU A 34 4.24 -11.99 0.20
CA GLU A 34 5.08 -13.19 0.37
C GLU A 34 6.27 -12.91 1.29
N PHE A 35 6.88 -11.73 1.17
CA PHE A 35 7.97 -11.31 2.05
C PHE A 35 7.51 -11.20 3.51
N LEU A 36 6.39 -10.52 3.77
CA LEU A 36 5.87 -10.37 5.12
C LEU A 36 5.41 -11.69 5.73
N GLU A 37 4.73 -12.55 4.97
CA GLU A 37 4.33 -13.88 5.42
C GLU A 37 5.54 -14.76 5.81
N LYS A 38 6.66 -14.62 5.09
CA LYS A 38 7.87 -15.40 5.33
C LYS A 38 8.73 -14.87 6.48
N GLU A 39 8.90 -13.54 6.56
CA GLU A 39 9.88 -12.92 7.46
C GLU A 39 9.24 -12.36 8.74
N VAL A 40 7.94 -12.04 8.73
CA VAL A 40 7.22 -11.43 9.86
C VAL A 40 5.80 -12.00 9.97
N SER A 41 5.71 -13.29 10.30
CA SER A 41 4.46 -14.08 10.29
C SER A 41 3.32 -13.52 11.16
N GLU A 42 3.64 -12.69 12.14
CA GLU A 42 2.70 -11.99 13.02
C GLU A 42 1.91 -10.90 12.29
N LEU A 43 2.41 -10.42 11.14
CA LEU A 43 1.75 -9.44 10.30
C LEU A 43 0.93 -10.13 9.22
N LYS A 44 -0.34 -9.73 9.08
CA LYS A 44 -1.23 -10.27 8.05
C LYS A 44 -1.52 -9.21 7.01
N VAL A 45 -1.13 -9.47 5.77
CA VAL A 45 -1.54 -8.62 4.64
C VAL A 45 -2.96 -8.99 4.26
N LEU A 46 -3.85 -8.00 4.24
CA LEU A 46 -5.24 -8.17 3.84
C LEU A 46 -5.31 -8.17 2.31
N ASP A 47 -5.99 -9.18 1.75
CA ASP A 47 -6.24 -9.24 0.31
C ASP A 47 -7.06 -8.02 -0.12
N SER A 48 -6.51 -7.23 -1.03
CA SER A 48 -7.21 -6.11 -1.65
C SER A 48 -7.23 -6.29 -3.16
N ASN A 49 -8.43 -6.46 -3.71
CA ASN A 49 -8.65 -6.58 -5.16
C ASN A 49 -8.62 -5.21 -5.88
N ALA A 50 -8.42 -4.11 -5.14
CA ALA A 50 -8.44 -2.75 -5.66
C ALA A 50 -7.43 -1.85 -4.94
N SER A 51 -7.02 -0.77 -5.61
CA SER A 51 -6.00 0.19 -5.16
C SER A 51 -4.54 -0.30 -5.23
N TYR A 52 -3.61 0.62 -5.01
CA TYR A 52 -2.16 0.40 -4.90
C TYR A 52 -1.68 0.40 -3.43
N LEU A 53 -2.60 0.51 -2.47
CA LEU A 53 -2.31 0.51 -1.05
C LEU A 53 -2.49 -0.90 -0.47
N ALA A 54 -1.49 -1.39 0.25
CA ALA A 54 -1.55 -2.64 0.99
C ALA A 54 -1.98 -2.37 2.44
N TRP A 55 -2.98 -3.12 2.90
CA TRP A 55 -3.43 -3.09 4.29
C TRP A 55 -2.75 -4.20 5.06
N VAL A 56 -2.14 -3.85 6.19
CA VAL A 56 -1.41 -4.80 7.04
C VAL A 56 -2.03 -4.77 8.44
N ASP A 57 -2.59 -5.90 8.84
CA ASP A 57 -3.11 -6.12 10.18
C ASP A 57 -1.95 -6.47 11.13
N ILE A 58 -1.81 -5.65 12.17
CA ILE A 58 -0.79 -5.76 13.22
C ILE A 58 -1.37 -6.23 14.56
N SER A 59 -2.65 -6.62 14.60
CA SER A 59 -3.39 -6.91 15.84
C SER A 59 -2.73 -7.99 16.70
N ALA A 60 -2.06 -8.97 16.09
CA ALA A 60 -1.33 -10.03 16.77
C ALA A 60 -0.16 -9.52 17.63
N LEU A 61 0.38 -8.33 17.34
CA LEU A 61 1.46 -7.74 18.14
C LEU A 61 0.95 -7.15 19.46
N GLY A 62 -0.36 -6.90 19.60
CA GLY A 62 -0.93 -6.25 20.80
C GLY A 62 -0.45 -4.81 21.01
N ILE A 63 0.13 -4.18 19.99
CA ILE A 63 0.66 -2.81 20.05
C ILE A 63 -0.35 -1.86 19.41
N ASN A 64 -0.50 -0.68 19.99
CA ASN A 64 -1.26 0.40 19.37
C ASN A 64 -0.59 0.86 18.04
N GLU A 65 -1.38 0.93 16.98
CA GLU A 65 -0.97 1.37 15.63
C GLU A 65 -0.16 2.68 15.59
N ALA A 66 -0.51 3.71 16.36
CA ALA A 66 0.19 4.98 16.33
C ALA A 66 1.60 4.85 16.93
N ASN A 67 1.73 4.03 17.97
CA ASN A 67 3.02 3.69 18.56
C ASN A 67 3.85 2.84 17.60
N PHE A 68 3.23 1.90 16.88
CA PHE A 68 3.92 1.09 15.87
C PHE A 68 4.45 1.94 14.71
N CYS A 69 3.62 2.84 14.16
CA CYS A 69 4.04 3.78 13.11
C CYS A 69 5.17 4.71 13.59
N LYS A 70 5.08 5.21 14.84
CA LYS A 70 6.15 6.03 15.44
C LYS A 70 7.45 5.23 15.58
N TYR A 71 7.37 4.01 16.10
CA TYR A 71 8.51 3.12 16.26
C TYR A 71 9.22 2.86 14.92
N LEU A 72 8.47 2.49 13.87
CA LEU A 72 9.03 2.25 12.54
C LEU A 72 9.73 3.49 11.99
N ARG A 73 9.09 4.67 12.11
CA ARG A 73 9.68 5.92 11.66
C ARG A 73 10.99 6.23 12.40
N GLU A 74 11.03 6.09 13.72
CA GLU A 74 12.20 6.42 14.53
C GLU A 74 13.36 5.43 14.33
N LYS A 75 13.07 4.15 14.10
CA LYS A 75 14.10 3.10 13.99
C LYS A 75 14.60 2.84 12.58
N THR A 76 13.74 3.02 11.58
CA THR A 76 14.03 2.64 10.18
C THR A 76 13.90 3.79 9.20
N GLY A 77 13.23 4.89 9.58
CA GLY A 77 12.82 5.96 8.67
C GLY A 77 11.57 5.62 7.83
N LEU A 78 11.03 4.40 7.93
CA LEU A 78 9.82 4.00 7.20
C LEU A 78 8.60 4.75 7.73
N ILE A 79 7.84 5.36 6.81
CA ILE A 79 6.61 6.09 7.12
C ILE A 79 5.42 5.32 6.56
N ILE A 80 4.52 4.93 7.44
CA ILE A 80 3.24 4.29 7.11
C ILE A 80 2.08 5.02 7.79
N SER A 81 0.87 4.84 7.26
CA SER A 81 -0.34 5.43 7.82
C SER A 81 -1.00 4.49 8.83
N ALA A 82 -1.50 5.02 9.95
CA ALA A 82 -2.26 4.25 10.93
C ALA A 82 -3.67 3.93 10.44
N GLY A 83 -4.13 2.70 10.66
CA GLY A 83 -5.42 2.19 10.17
C GLY A 83 -6.64 2.95 10.71
N ASN A 84 -6.63 3.31 11.99
CA ASN A 84 -7.71 4.04 12.66
C ASN A 84 -8.00 5.42 12.08
N SER A 85 -7.03 6.03 11.36
CA SER A 85 -7.29 7.25 10.59
C SER A 85 -8.36 7.05 9.50
N TYR A 86 -8.64 5.79 9.14
CA TYR A 86 -9.56 5.38 8.09
C TYR A 86 -10.71 4.50 8.62
N ARG A 87 -10.91 4.44 9.95
CA ARG A 87 -11.89 3.57 10.63
C ARG A 87 -11.65 2.06 10.44
N GLY A 88 -10.40 1.68 10.14
CA GLY A 88 -9.91 0.30 10.18
C GLY A 88 -9.27 0.00 11.51
#